data_AF-A0AAN0R1C6-F1
#
_entry.id   AF-A0AAN0R1C6-F1
#
_cell.length_a   1.000
_cell.length_b   1.000
_cell.length_c   1.000
_cell.angle_alpha   90.00
_cell.angle_beta   90.00
_cell.angle_gamma   90.00
#
_symmetry.space_group_name_H-M   'P 1'
#
loop_
_entity.id
_entity.type
_entity.pdbx_description
1 polymer ?
#
loop_
_entity_poly.entity_id
_entity_poly.type
_entity_poly.pdbx_seq_one_letter_code
_entity_poly.pdbx_strand_id
1 'polypeptide(L)'
;MKKHKPGPWVIDEKGLEADPGKLSIVVGDGEYFICQVDGGMHQMANAKLIAASPLLLDDLIDAAAQLRAYETLHRAKGTADSLAKAEVNAELAARFEKTIATATA
;
A
#
# COMPACT_ATOMS: atom_id res chain seq x y z
N MET A 1 11.41 19.47 -0.83
CA MET A 1 11.05 18.47 -1.86
C MET A 1 9.55 18.25 -1.78
N LYS A 2 8.81 18.42 -2.87
CA LYS A 2 7.37 18.09 -2.90
C LYS A 2 7.25 16.59 -2.67
N LYS A 3 6.63 16.17 -1.57
CA LYS A 3 6.29 14.76 -1.35
C LYS A 3 5.51 14.28 -2.58
N HIS A 4 6.01 13.21 -3.19
CA HIS A 4 5.34 12.53 -4.28
C HIS A 4 3.89 12.22 -3.85
N LYS A 5 2.90 12.67 -4.62
CA LYS A 5 1.51 12.23 -4.44
C LYS A 5 1.39 10.86 -5.10
N PRO A 6 1.03 9.79 -4.37
CA PRO A 6 0.66 8.53 -4.99
C PRO A 6 -0.58 8.81 -5.86
N GLY A 7 -0.42 8.75 -7.18
CA GLY A 7 -1.50 8.95 -8.14
C GLY A 7 -2.05 7.60 -8.60
N PRO A 8 -3.20 7.56 -9.30
CA PRO A 8 -3.62 6.35 -9.97
C PRO A 8 -2.57 6.00 -11.04
N TRP A 9 -2.01 4.80 -10.92
CA TRP A 9 -0.98 4.28 -11.81
C TRP A 9 -1.61 3.56 -13.01
N VAL A 10 -1.03 3.74 -14.20
CA VAL A 10 -1.50 3.09 -15.43
C VAL A 10 -0.40 2.17 -15.97
N ILE A 11 -0.79 0.99 -16.44
CA ILE A 11 0.09 0.06 -17.17
C ILE A 11 -0.13 0.33 -18.64
N ASP A 12 0.92 0.70 -19.39
CA ASP A 12 0.83 0.81 -20.84
C ASP A 12 0.86 -0.58 -21.48
N GLU A 13 -0.22 -0.93 -22.18
CA GLU A 13 -0.37 -2.20 -22.92
C GLU A 13 -0.16 -2.02 -24.43
N LYS A 14 0.11 -0.80 -24.93
CA LYS A 14 0.00 -0.49 -26.38
C LYS A 14 1.28 -0.62 -27.20
N GLY A 15 2.39 -1.05 -26.60
CA GLY A 15 3.50 -1.70 -27.31
C GLY A 15 3.90 -1.07 -28.64
N LEU A 16 4.51 0.12 -28.61
CA LEU A 16 5.54 0.54 -29.56
C LEU A 16 6.56 1.35 -28.73
N GLU A 17 7.70 0.73 -28.43
CA GLU A 17 8.82 1.20 -27.59
C GLU A 17 8.67 1.18 -26.04
N ALA A 18 7.51 0.85 -25.50
CA ALA A 18 7.36 0.53 -24.08
C ALA A 18 7.34 -0.99 -23.88
N ASP A 19 8.45 -1.54 -23.37
CA ASP A 19 8.47 -2.91 -22.81
C ASP A 19 7.29 -3.09 -21.85
N PRO A 20 6.53 -4.20 -21.94
CA PRO A 20 5.54 -4.55 -20.93
C PRO A 20 6.25 -4.56 -19.56
N GLY A 21 5.74 -3.81 -18.57
CA GLY A 21 6.40 -3.67 -17.25
C GLY A 21 6.91 -2.26 -16.91
N LYS A 22 6.63 -1.25 -17.73
CA LYS A 22 6.84 0.15 -17.36
C LYS A 22 5.59 0.73 -16.69
N LEU A 23 5.78 1.38 -15.56
CA LEU A 23 4.77 2.16 -14.85
C LEU A 23 4.99 3.64 -15.14
N SER A 24 3.97 4.31 -15.67
CA SER A 24 4.03 5.71 -16.04
C SER A 24 2.96 6.56 -15.36
N ILE A 25 3.25 7.86 -15.29
CA ILE A 25 2.25 8.90 -15.06
C ILE A 25 2.11 9.71 -16.33
N VAL A 26 0.86 9.92 -16.72
CA VAL A 26 0.50 10.86 -17.77
C VAL A 26 0.20 12.20 -17.11
N VAL A 27 0.99 13.23 -17.43
CA VAL A 27 0.80 14.59 -16.92
C VAL A 27 0.76 15.55 -18.10
N GLY A 28 -0.42 16.04 -18.44
CA GLY A 28 -0.64 16.83 -19.66
C GLY A 28 -0.46 15.96 -20.91
N ASP A 29 0.30 16.44 -21.90
CA ASP A 29 0.57 15.72 -23.16
C ASP A 29 1.83 14.83 -23.10
N GLY A 30 2.47 14.70 -21.93
CA GLY A 30 3.70 13.94 -21.74
C GLY A 30 3.53 12.69 -20.86
N GLU A 31 4.28 11.64 -21.20
CA GLU A 31 4.42 10.41 -20.40
C GLU A 31 5.75 10.42 -19.64
N TYR A 32 5.70 10.19 -18.32
CA TYR A 32 6.89 10.04 -17.48
C TYR A 32 6.93 8.65 -16.87
N PHE A 33 8.09 7.98 -16.95
CA PHE A 33 8.31 6.67 -16.36
C PHE A 33 8.72 6.79 -14.88
N ILE A 34 8.03 6.08 -14.01
CA ILE A 34 8.29 6.05 -12.55
C ILE A 34 9.10 4.81 -12.17
N CYS A 35 8.79 3.68 -12.80
CA CYS A 35 9.43 2.40 -12.52
C CYS A 35 9.46 1.56 -13.79
N GLN A 36 10.60 0.92 -14.05
CA GLN A 36 10.72 -0.16 -15.02
C GLN A 36 10.90 -1.45 -14.23
N VAL A 37 9.95 -2.37 -14.36
CA VAL A 37 10.07 -3.72 -13.83
C VAL A 37 10.91 -4.51 -14.83
N ASP A 38 12.06 -4.99 -14.39
CA ASP A 38 12.98 -5.75 -15.25
C ASP A 38 12.32 -7.05 -15.76
N GLY A 39 12.77 -7.55 -16.91
CA GLY A 39 12.16 -8.64 -17.69
C GLY A 39 12.20 -10.04 -17.06
N GLY A 40 12.33 -10.12 -15.74
CA GLY A 40 12.41 -11.36 -14.98
C GLY A 40 11.06 -12.03 -14.73
N MET A 41 11.11 -13.13 -13.98
CA MET A 41 9.92 -13.86 -13.54
C MET A 41 8.97 -12.91 -12.77
N HIS A 42 7.68 -12.94 -13.09
CA HIS A 42 6.62 -12.13 -12.47
C HIS A 42 6.58 -10.64 -12.84
N GLN A 43 7.26 -10.18 -13.91
CA GLN A 43 7.26 -8.78 -14.36
C GLN A 43 5.85 -8.14 -14.36
N MET A 44 4.88 -8.75 -15.03
CA MET A 44 3.51 -8.24 -15.11
C MET A 44 2.77 -8.29 -13.76
N ALA A 45 3.04 -9.29 -12.92
CA ALA A 45 2.43 -9.38 -11.60
C ALA A 45 2.97 -8.29 -10.65
N ASN A 46 4.27 -8.02 -10.72
CA ASN A 46 4.92 -6.94 -9.97
C ASN A 46 4.42 -5.57 -10.45
N ALA A 47 4.28 -5.37 -11.77
CA ALA A 47 3.71 -4.15 -12.34
C ALA A 47 2.28 -3.91 -11.83
N LYS A 48 1.43 -4.94 -11.82
CA LYS A 48 0.07 -4.86 -11.25
C LYS A 48 0.07 -4.56 -9.75
N LEU A 49 0.97 -5.17 -8.99
CA LEU A 49 1.10 -4.92 -7.55
C LEU A 49 1.51 -3.47 -7.25
N ILE A 50 2.51 -2.95 -7.97
CA ILE A 50 2.94 -1.56 -7.83
C ILE A 50 1.81 -0.61 -8.25
N ALA A 51 1.09 -0.93 -9.33
CA ALA A 51 -0.06 -0.14 -9.76
C ALA A 51 -1.20 -0.11 -8.73
N ALA A 52 -1.38 -1.18 -7.96
CA ALA A 52 -2.35 -1.25 -6.86
C ALA A 52 -1.85 -0.64 -5.55
N SER A 53 -0.57 -0.27 -5.44
CA SER A 53 0.05 0.16 -4.17
C SER A 53 -0.65 1.31 -3.44
N PRO A 54 -1.25 2.33 -4.10
CA PRO A 54 -1.98 3.38 -3.37
C PRO A 54 -3.22 2.84 -2.68
N LEU A 55 -4.00 1.99 -3.36
CA LEU A 55 -5.20 1.35 -2.79
C LEU A 55 -4.82 0.39 -1.66
N LEU A 56 -3.74 -0.38 -1.84
CA LEU A 56 -3.23 -1.26 -0.78
C LEU A 56 -2.76 -0.47 0.45
N LEU A 57 -2.20 0.73 0.25
CA LEU A 57 -1.81 1.60 1.35
C LEU A 57 -3.04 2.16 2.08
N ASP A 58 -4.07 2.58 1.36
CA ASP A 58 -5.34 3.04 1.94
C ASP A 58 -6.02 1.92 2.75
N ASP A 59 -6.10 0.70 2.19
CA ASP A 59 -6.64 -0.47 2.88
C ASP A 59 -5.84 -0.81 4.16
N LEU A 60 -4.51 -0.66 4.13
CA LEU A 60 -3.65 -0.86 5.30
C LEU A 60 -3.88 0.19 6.39
N ILE A 61 -4.12 1.44 6.01
CA ILE A 61 -4.46 2.53 6.94
C ILE A 61 -5.79 2.21 7.64
N ASP A 62 -6.80 1.83 6.87
CA ASP A 62 -8.12 1.46 7.41
C ASP A 62 -8.04 0.24 8.32
N ALA A 63 -7.27 -0.79 7.92
CA ALA A 63 -7.05 -1.98 8.75
C ALA A 63 -6.37 -1.64 10.08
N ALA A 64 -5.34 -0.78 10.06
CA ALA A 64 -4.67 -0.33 11.28
C ALA A 64 -5.63 0.44 12.21
N ALA A 65 -6.42 1.37 11.64
CA ALA A 65 -7.41 2.13 12.40
C ALA A 65 -8.48 1.22 13.04
N GLN A 66 -8.97 0.22 12.29
CA GLN A 66 -9.94 -0.74 12.79
C GLN A 66 -9.38 -1.60 13.93
N LEU A 67 -8.12 -2.02 13.84
CA LEU A 67 -7.46 -2.78 14.91
C LEU A 67 -7.33 -1.95 16.19
N ARG A 68 -7.00 -0.65 16.10
CA ARG A 68 -7.00 0.27 17.26
C ARG A 68 -8.38 0.44 17.90
N ALA A 69 -9.43 0.50 17.07
CA ALA A 69 -10.80 0.54 17.57
C ALA A 69 -11.14 -0.75 18.35
N TYR A 70 -10.80 -1.92 17.81
CA TYR A 70 -11.04 -3.19 18.49
C TYR A 70 -10.17 -3.39 19.73
N GLU A 71 -8.92 -2.95 19.73
CA GLU A 71 -8.06 -2.89 20.91
C GLU A 71 -8.77 -2.13 22.05
N THR A 72 -9.25 -0.92 21.77
CA THR A 72 -9.95 -0.08 22.76
C THR A 72 -11.20 -0.77 23.29
N LEU A 73 -12.01 -1.33 22.38
CA LEU A 73 -13.25 -2.03 22.72
C LEU A 73 -12.97 -3.27 23.58
N HIS A 74 -11.91 -4.01 23.26
CA HIS A 74 -11.49 -5.17 24.03
C HIS A 74 -10.92 -4.81 25.40
N ARG A 75 -10.10 -3.75 25.52
CA ARG A 75 -9.63 -3.28 26.83
C ARG A 75 -10.77 -2.82 27.73
N ALA A 76 -11.80 -2.18 27.16
CA ALA A 76 -12.97 -1.75 27.92
C ALA A 76 -13.77 -2.90 28.54
N LYS A 77 -13.72 -4.12 27.97
CA LYS A 77 -14.40 -5.30 28.52
C LYS A 77 -13.74 -5.83 29.79
N GLY A 78 -12.43 -5.63 29.97
CA GLY A 78 -11.70 -5.94 31.21
C GLY A 78 -11.60 -7.42 31.60
N THR A 79 -12.07 -8.36 30.76
CA THR A 79 -11.89 -9.80 31.01
C THR A 79 -10.52 -10.27 30.51
N ALA A 80 -9.97 -11.32 31.11
CA ALA A 80 -8.67 -11.87 30.69
C ALA A 80 -8.62 -12.22 29.18
N ASP A 81 -9.68 -12.84 28.66
CA ASP A 81 -9.80 -13.15 27.22
C ASP A 81 -9.87 -11.88 26.37
N SER A 82 -10.62 -10.85 26.80
CA SER A 82 -10.69 -9.59 26.07
C SER A 82 -9.35 -8.86 26.08
N LEU A 83 -8.62 -8.84 27.19
CA LEU A 83 -7.30 -8.22 27.28
C LEU A 83 -6.31 -8.93 26.36
N ALA A 84 -6.29 -10.26 26.32
CA ALA A 84 -5.46 -11.00 25.38
C ALA A 84 -5.75 -10.63 23.91
N LYS A 85 -7.03 -10.48 23.54
CA LYS A 85 -7.42 -10.02 22.19
C LYS A 85 -7.05 -8.55 21.94
N ALA A 86 -7.06 -7.70 22.96
CA ALA A 86 -6.64 -6.32 22.83
C ALA A 86 -5.15 -6.22 22.48
N GLU A 87 -4.31 -7.03 23.14
CA GLU A 87 -2.87 -7.05 22.87
C GLU A 87 -2.54 -7.54 21.46
N VAL A 88 -3.22 -8.60 20.98
CA VAL A 88 -3.05 -9.05 19.58
C VAL A 88 -3.40 -7.94 18.59
N ASN A 89 -4.50 -7.22 18.83
CA ASN A 89 -4.89 -6.11 17.96
C ASN A 89 -3.88 -4.95 18.02
N ALA A 90 -3.36 -4.65 19.23
CA ALA A 90 -2.36 -3.61 19.42
C ALA A 90 -1.04 -3.93 18.68
N GLU A 91 -0.59 -5.19 18.75
CA GLU A 91 0.61 -5.66 18.06
C GLU A 91 0.45 -5.61 16.54
N LEU A 92 -0.69 -6.07 16.01
CA LEU A 92 -0.97 -6.02 14.57
C LEU A 92 -1.09 -4.58 14.07
N ALA A 93 -1.80 -3.72 14.80
CA ALA A 93 -1.92 -2.30 14.46
C ALA A 93 -0.53 -1.64 14.41
N ALA A 94 0.30 -1.85 15.42
CA ALA A 94 1.65 -1.29 15.47
C ALA A 94 2.53 -1.75 14.29
N ARG A 95 2.41 -3.00 13.84
CA ARG A 95 3.11 -3.50 12.66
C ARG A 95 2.66 -2.80 11.38
N PHE A 96 1.36 -2.60 11.20
CA PHE A 96 0.82 -1.88 10.04
C PHE A 96 1.18 -0.40 10.07
N GLU A 97 1.05 0.27 11.21
CA GLU A 97 1.46 1.66 11.40
C GLU A 97 2.94 1.87 11.07
N LYS A 98 3.83 0.96 11.49
CA LYS A 98 5.25 0.99 11.11
C LYS A 98 5.45 0.85 9.60
N THR A 99 4.67 -0.01 8.96
CA THR A 99 4.73 -0.23 7.51
C THR A 99 4.26 1.02 6.76
N ILE A 100 3.13 1.60 7.17
CA ILE A 100 2.57 2.85 6.63
C ILE A 100 3.57 4.00 6.78
N ALA A 101 4.19 4.14 7.96
CA ALA A 101 5.20 5.17 8.20
C ALA A 101 6.39 5.00 7.24
N THR A 102 6.84 3.77 7.00
CA THR A 102 7.93 3.49 6.04
C THR A 102 7.53 3.85 4.61
N ALA A 103 6.27 3.60 4.22
CA ALA A 103 5.78 3.86 2.87
C ALA A 103 5.48 5.34 2.58
N THR A 104 5.30 6.18 3.61
CA THR A 104 4.81 7.57 3.48
C THR A 104 5.76 8.66 4.00
N ALA A 105 6.82 8.28 4.72
CA ALA A 105 7.83 9.20 5.25
C ALA A 105 8.60 9.90 4.13
#